data_AF-A0A183BHU1-F1
#
_entry.id   AF-A0A183BHU1-F1
#
_cell.length_a   1.000
_cell.length_b   1.000
_cell.length_c   1.000
_cell.angle_alpha   90.00
_cell.angle_beta   90.00
_cell.angle_gamma   90.00
#
_symmetry.space_group_name_H-M   'P 1'
#
loop_
_entity.id
_entity.type
_entity.pdbx_description
1 polymer ?
#
loop_
_entity_poly.entity_id
_entity_poly.type
_entity_poly.pdbx_seq_one_letter_code
_entity_poly.pdbx_strand_id
1 'polypeptide(L)' 'MSRGEDLAFAATACNSLLITASSSSFSWWIAYFMPDQSTIFYNSNFNDTYYSRENFLPDWIPIQLINGTMKLD' A
#
# COMPACT_ATOMS: atom_id res chain seq x y z
N MET A 1 13.10 -3.29 -14.00
CA MET A 1 12.00 -2.39 -14.34
C MET A 1 12.34 -1.00 -13.84
N SER A 2 11.98 0.02 -14.62
CA SER A 2 11.94 1.40 -14.18
C SER A 2 10.71 1.62 -13.30
N ARG A 3 10.70 2.71 -12.53
CA ARG A 3 9.55 3.07 -11.69
C ARG A 3 8.24 3.16 -12.50
N GLY A 4 8.31 3.68 -13.73
CA GLY A 4 7.14 3.75 -14.61
C GLY A 4 6.61 2.38 -15.02
N GLU A 5 7.52 1.42 -15.25
CA GLU A 5 7.14 0.03 -15.56
C GLU A 5 6.51 -0.66 -14.34
N ASP A 6 6.99 -0.40 -13.12
CA ASP A 6 6.38 -0.93 -11.89
C ASP A 6 4.95 -0.40 -11.70
N LEU A 7 4.72 0.90 -11.92
CA LEU A 7 3.40 1.51 -11.85
C LEU A 7 2.45 0.91 -12.90
N ALA A 8 2.89 0.82 -14.16
CA ALA A 8 2.07 0.29 -15.25
C ALA A 8 1.75 -1.19 -15.03
N PHE A 9 2.72 -1.98 -14.58
CA PHE A 9 2.51 -3.39 -14.26
C PHE A 9 1.48 -3.56 -13.14
N ALA A 10 1.63 -2.85 -12.03
CA ALA A 10 0.69 -2.94 -10.91
C ALA A 10 -0.74 -2.54 -11.31
N ALA A 11 -0.88 -1.43 -12.05
CA ALA A 11 -2.19 -0.92 -12.48
C ALA A 11 -2.93 -1.84 -13.46
N THR A 12 -2.21 -2.70 -14.20
CA THR A 12 -2.80 -3.55 -15.25
C THR A 12 -2.86 -5.03 -14.90
N ALA A 13 -1.96 -5.51 -14.03
CA ALA A 13 -1.82 -6.94 -13.74
C ALA A 13 -2.19 -7.32 -12.30
N CYS A 14 -2.21 -6.37 -11.35
CA CYS A 14 -2.45 -6.69 -9.95
C CYS A 14 -3.90 -6.42 -9.52
N ASN A 15 -4.49 -7.35 -8.79
CA ASN A 15 -5.78 -7.15 -8.09
C ASN A 15 -5.59 -6.63 -6.67
N SER A 16 -4.39 -6.75 -6.11
CA SER A 16 -4.09 -6.31 -4.76
C SER A 16 -2.64 -5.86 -4.63
N LEU A 17 -2.36 -4.98 -3.66
CA LEU A 17 -1.02 -4.49 -3.36
C LEU A 17 -0.75 -4.53 -1.86
N LEU A 18 0.46 -4.94 -1.50
CA LEU A 18 0.96 -4.96 -0.12
C LEU A 18 2.03 -3.87 0.05
N ILE A 19 1.74 -2.86 0.86
CA ILE A 19 2.66 -1.77 1.21
C ILE A 19 3.27 -2.03 2.57
N THR A 20 4.52 -2.49 2.62
CA THR A 20 5.21 -2.77 3.89
C THR A 20 5.94 -1.55 4.47
N ALA A 21 6.28 -0.58 3.62
CA ALA A 21 6.88 0.69 4.01
C ALA A 21 5.78 1.76 4.18
N SER A 22 5.37 2.00 5.43
CA SER A 22 4.23 2.83 5.81
C SER A 22 4.21 4.21 5.15
N SER A 23 5.36 4.89 5.03
CA SER A 23 5.46 6.24 4.46
C SER A 23 6.11 6.29 3.06
N SER A 24 6.08 5.19 2.30
CA SER A 24 6.66 5.13 0.96
C SER A 24 5.78 5.88 -0.04
N SER A 25 6.23 7.05 -0.50
CA SER A 25 5.54 7.81 -1.56
C SER A 25 5.48 7.04 -2.88
N PHE A 26 6.47 6.19 -3.16
CA PHE A 26 6.46 5.32 -4.33
C PHE A 26 5.33 4.29 -4.27
N SER A 27 5.21 3.58 -3.14
CA SER A 27 4.15 2.57 -2.95
C SER A 27 2.77 3.21 -2.89
N TRP A 28 2.68 4.42 -2.32
CA TRP A 28 1.45 5.22 -2.33
C TRP A 28 1.00 5.52 -3.77
N TRP A 29 1.90 5.99 -4.63
CA TRP A 29 1.55 6.26 -6.04
C TRP A 29 1.15 5.01 -6.80
N ILE A 30 1.81 3.87 -6.56
CA ILE A 30 1.38 2.60 -7.16
C ILE A 30 -0.06 2.29 -6.75
N ALA A 31 -0.36 2.33 -5.46
CA ALA A 31 -1.71 2.06 -4.94
C ALA A 31 -2.76 3.01 -5.50
N TYR A 32 -2.42 4.30 -5.61
CA TYR A 32 -3.30 5.33 -6.13
C TYR A 32 -3.70 5.10 -7.60
N PHE A 33 -2.79 4.54 -8.42
CA PHE A 33 -3.08 4.24 -9.82
C PHE A 33 -3.68 2.85 -10.06
N MET A 34 -3.89 2.04 -9.02
CA MET A 34 -4.58 0.77 -9.17
C MET A 34 -6.08 1.00 -9.42
N PRO A 35 -6.77 0.07 -10.12
CA PRO A 35 -8.21 0.13 -10.30
C PRO A 35 -8.99 0.23 -8.98
N ASP A 36 -10.15 0.89 -8.98
CA ASP A 36 -10.99 1.09 -7.77
C ASP A 36 -11.37 -0.21 -7.02
N GLN A 37 -11.46 -1.32 -7.76
CA GLN A 37 -11.77 -2.65 -7.23
C GLN A 37 -10.55 -3.38 -6.61
N SER A 38 -9.36 -2.77 -6.65
CA SER A 38 -8.14 -3.36 -6.13
C SER A 38 -8.04 -3.21 -4.62
N THR A 39 -7.54 -4.25 -3.95
CA THR A 39 -7.39 -4.26 -2.50
C THR A 39 -5.99 -3.81 -2.10
N ILE A 40 -5.91 -2.70 -1.36
CA ILE A 40 -4.63 -2.13 -0.91
C ILE A 40 -4.46 -2.43 0.57
N PHE A 41 -3.41 -3.17 0.90
CA PHE A 41 -2.98 -3.43 2.28
C PHE A 41 -1.78 -2.58 2.60
N TYR A 42 -1.74 -1.96 3.79
CA TYR A 42 -0.62 -1.10 4.16
C TYR A 42 -0.16 -1.29 5.61
N ASN A 43 1.13 -1.10 5.85
CA ASN A 43 1.71 -1.06 7.18
C ASN A 43 1.25 0.23 7.87
N SER A 44 0.46 0.09 8.94
CA SER A 44 -0.09 1.21 9.69
C SER A 44 0.86 1.79 10.74
N ASN A 45 2.10 1.31 10.82
CA ASN A 45 3.12 1.86 11.72
C ASN A 45 3.82 3.06 11.06
N PHE A 46 3.36 4.27 11.39
CA PHE A 46 3.96 5.53 10.92
C PHE A 46 4.97 6.13 11.91
N ASN A 47 5.37 5.39 12.95
CA ASN A 47 6.36 5.88 13.91
C ASN A 47 7.66 6.26 13.19
N ASP A 48 8.20 7.42 13.53
CA ASP A 48 9.44 7.97 12.96
C ASP A 48 9.42 8.15 11.44
N THR A 49 8.22 8.27 10.84
CA THR A 49 8.07 8.55 9.42
C THR A 49 7.66 9.99 9.14
N TYR A 50 7.90 10.46 7.91
CA TYR A 50 7.56 11.83 7.50
C TYR A 50 6.06 12.03 7.24
N TYR A 51 5.34 10.98 6.84
CA TYR A 51 3.91 11.02 6.52
C TYR A 51 3.10 10.34 7.63
N SER A 52 1.84 10.73 7.78
CA SER A 52 0.90 10.17 8.75
C SER A 52 -0.26 9.47 8.05
N ARG A 53 -1.07 8.72 8.81
CA ARG A 53 -2.19 7.92 8.26
C ARG A 53 -3.16 8.76 7.44
N GLU A 54 -3.42 9.99 7.88
CA GLU A 54 -4.29 10.97 7.21
C GLU A 54 -3.80 11.40 5.82
N ASN A 55 -2.54 11.13 5.46
CA ASN A 55 -2.04 11.39 4.10
C ASN A 55 -2.40 10.26 3.11
N PHE A 56 -3.01 9.17 3.57
CA PHE A 56 -3.32 7.98 2.79
C PHE A 56 -4.84 7.86 2.63
N LEU A 57 -5.32 7.24 1.55
CA LEU A 57 -6.76 7.09 1.30
C LEU A 57 -7.42 6.26 2.42
N PRO A 58 -8.64 6.61 2.85
CA PRO A 58 -9.30 5.97 3.99
C PRO A 58 -9.66 4.51 3.74
N ASP A 59 -9.92 4.14 2.49
CA ASP A 59 -10.45 2.82 2.11
C ASP A 59 -9.38 1.72 2.05
N TRP A 60 -8.11 2.07 2.30
CA TRP A 60 -7.02 1.10 2.37
C TRP A 60 -7.00 0.35 3.70
N ILE A 61 -6.62 -0.92 3.66
CA ILE A 61 -6.74 -1.86 4.77
C ILE A 61 -5.41 -1.95 5.54
N PRO A 62 -5.37 -1.68 6.86
CA PRO A 62 -4.16 -1.83 7.64
C PRO A 62 -3.80 -3.30 7.80
N ILE A 63 -2.53 -3.64 7.60
CA ILE A 63 -1.98 -4.96 7.92
C ILE A 63 -2.00 -5.13 9.43
N GLN A 64 -2.62 -6.21 9.90
CA GLN A 64 -2.64 -6.54 11.33
C GLN A 64 -1.57 -7.56 11.65
N LEU A 65 -0.84 -7.36 12.74
CA LEU A 65 0.09 -8.35 13.28
C LEU A 65 -0.60 -9.09 14.43
N ILE A 66 -0.97 -10.35 14.21
CA ILE A 66 -1.61 -11.19 15.21
C ILE A 66 -0.65 -12.32 15.56
N ASN A 67 -0.12 -12.32 16.79
CA ASN A 67 0.82 -13.33 17.28
C ASN A 67 2.03 -13.53 16.34
N GLY A 68 2.55 -12.44 15.77
CA GLY A 68 3.68 -12.48 14.83
C GLY A 68 3.33 -12.89 13.40
N THR A 69 2.06 -13.21 13.12
CA THR A 69 1.57 -13.48 11.76
C THR A 69 0.88 -12.24 11.20
N MET A 70 1.21 -11.88 9.95
CA MET A 70 0.49 -10.82 9.24
C MET A 70 -0.86 -11.36 8.76
N LYS A 71 -1.94 -10.69 9.15
CA LYS A 71 -3.30 -11.00 8.69
C LYS A 71 -3.80 -9.87 7.79
N LEU A 72 -4.33 -10.28 6.64
CA LEU A 72 -4.96 -9.44 5.64
C LEU A 72 -6.45 -9.81 5.70
N ASP A 73 -7.25 -8.98 6.37
CA ASP A 73 -8.71 -9.18 6.49
C ASP A 73 -9.46 -8.51 5.34
#